data_AF-A0A8R2B2J9-F1
#
_entry.id   AF-A0A8R2B2J9-F1
#
_cell.length_a   1.000
_cell.length_b   1.000
_cell.length_c   1.000
_cell.angle_alpha   90.00
_cell.angle_beta   90.00
_cell.angle_gamma   90.00
#
_symmetry.space_group_name_H-M   'P 1'
#
loop_
_entity.id
_entity.type
_entity.pdbx_description
1 polymer ?
#
loop_
_entity_poly.entity_id
_entity_poly.type
_entity_poly.pdbx_seq_one_letter_code
_entity_poly.pdbx_strand_id
1 'polypeptide(L)'
;MVQVQPSINKNGNLKIPVKFEKLVQPLSIDEKDHNRPKQLISVNRGVNEVLTNDLAVENDYFKYKLLKNPWVPSIHYNFKKDIVVGNRAFLFKWFSIYPWLAYSKIFKGTFCLYCVLFQTHVSHGGFQEQFINKPFQRYKKFLEKANNHSKTQWHIESSIRFNDFINMTSKNSSVHQMINTNYKNKIDANRKKLIPILSSLYFCALHNLPIREKTDDSAVFNKLLQFRIDAGDNILKDHLENAPKNLTYISHRTQNEMLESMSATLKSVISQEINEASCFSIIADETADISGIEQLSICIRFLKDNNLHEEFIGFYPLKEFDAEFISKTILEACNHM
;
A
#
# COMPACT_ATOMS: atom_id res chain seq x y z
N MET A 1 -12.78 33.75 -13.57
CA MET A 1 -11.79 32.99 -14.37
C MET A 1 -10.40 33.40 -13.88
N VAL A 2 -9.86 32.73 -12.86
CA VAL A 2 -8.54 33.07 -12.30
C VAL A 2 -7.49 32.42 -13.21
N GLN A 3 -6.83 33.23 -14.02
CA GLN A 3 -5.67 32.79 -14.80
C GLN A 3 -4.49 32.59 -13.84
N VAL A 4 -4.18 31.33 -13.52
CA VAL A 4 -2.89 30.98 -12.90
C VAL A 4 -1.84 31.02 -14.01
N GLN A 5 -1.00 32.05 -14.02
CA GLN A 5 0.14 32.10 -14.94
C GLN A 5 1.23 31.09 -14.53
N PRO A 6 1.89 30.41 -15.47
CA PRO A 6 2.98 29.49 -15.16
C PRO A 6 4.21 30.24 -14.61
N SER A 7 4.73 29.80 -13.47
CA SER A 7 5.95 30.37 -12.86
C SER A 7 7.21 29.81 -13.54
N ILE A 8 7.93 30.69 -14.23
CA ILE A 8 9.19 30.40 -14.92
C ILE A 8 10.36 30.64 -13.95
N ASN A 9 11.37 29.76 -13.91
CA ASN A 9 12.54 30.00 -13.07
C ASN A 9 13.47 31.07 -13.69
N LYS A 10 14.46 31.57 -12.93
CA LYS A 10 15.41 32.61 -13.39
C LYS A 10 16.20 32.25 -14.66
N ASN A 11 16.14 30.99 -15.11
CA ASN A 11 16.85 30.48 -16.28
C ASN A 11 15.91 30.19 -17.47
N GLY A 12 14.64 30.62 -17.43
CA GLY A 12 13.71 30.47 -18.56
C GLY A 12 13.09 29.08 -18.74
N ASN A 13 13.31 28.16 -17.80
CA ASN A 13 12.71 26.82 -17.86
C ASN A 13 11.34 26.80 -17.17
N LEU A 14 10.38 26.07 -17.75
CA LEU A 14 9.13 25.69 -17.08
C LEU A 14 9.48 24.95 -15.78
N LYS A 15 8.98 25.43 -14.63
CA LYS A 15 9.00 24.62 -13.41
C LYS A 15 8.09 23.40 -13.63
N ILE A 16 8.68 22.25 -13.94
CA ILE A 16 7.99 20.97 -13.78
C ILE A 16 7.77 20.79 -12.28
N PRO A 17 6.52 20.67 -11.78
CA PRO A 17 6.29 20.43 -10.37
C PRO A 17 6.98 19.12 -9.96
N VAL A 18 7.87 19.21 -8.96
CA VAL A 18 8.58 18.07 -8.32
C VAL A 18 7.59 16.99 -7.82
N LYS A 19 6.29 17.29 -7.74
CA LYS A 19 5.22 16.38 -7.30
C LYS A 19 4.96 15.17 -8.23
N PHE A 20 5.48 15.12 -9.46
CA PHE A 20 5.30 13.94 -10.33
C PHE A 20 6.16 12.73 -9.95
N GLU A 21 7.37 12.94 -9.41
CA GLU A 21 8.25 11.82 -9.01
C GLU A 21 7.69 11.06 -7.80
N LYS A 22 7.01 11.74 -6.87
CA LYS A 22 6.37 11.11 -5.70
C LYS A 22 5.14 10.25 -6.07
N LEU A 23 4.49 10.50 -7.21
CA LEU A 23 3.34 9.71 -7.67
C LEU A 23 3.74 8.36 -8.29
N VAL A 24 5.02 8.19 -8.66
CA VAL A 24 5.53 7.00 -9.36
C VAL A 24 6.58 6.24 -8.52
N GLN A 25 6.99 6.78 -7.37
CA GLN A 25 7.91 6.10 -6.47
C GLN A 25 7.21 5.05 -5.58
N PRO A 26 7.84 3.88 -5.34
CA PRO A 26 7.35 2.94 -4.35
C PRO A 26 7.42 3.60 -2.96
N LEU A 27 6.28 3.63 -2.26
CA LEU A 27 6.15 4.11 -0.87
C LEU A 27 7.25 3.51 0.02
N SER A 28 8.19 4.35 0.45
CA SER A 28 9.08 4.07 1.57
C SER A 28 8.32 4.29 2.88
N ILE A 29 8.18 3.24 3.68
CA ILE A 29 7.51 3.29 4.98
C ILE A 29 8.56 3.69 6.02
N ASP A 30 8.51 4.93 6.50
CA ASP A 30 9.22 5.34 7.70
C ASP A 30 8.35 5.13 8.94
N GLU A 31 8.89 4.35 9.88
CA GLU A 31 8.31 4.07 11.18
C GLU A 31 8.53 5.27 12.12
N LYS A 32 7.46 5.96 12.54
CA LYS A 32 7.33 6.51 13.90
C LYS A 32 5.94 7.06 14.24
N ASP A 33 5.67 6.91 15.54
CA ASP A 33 4.65 7.47 16.41
C ASP A 33 3.30 6.80 16.69
N HIS A 34 3.03 6.77 18.00
CA HIS A 34 1.97 6.07 18.71
C HIS A 34 0.82 7.02 19.05
N ASN A 35 -0.43 6.64 18.72
CA ASN A 35 -1.53 6.44 19.67
C ASN A 35 -2.87 6.14 18.94
N ARG A 36 -3.63 5.21 19.54
CA ARG A 36 -4.77 4.38 19.05
C ARG A 36 -6.09 5.09 18.69
N PRO A 37 -7.14 4.39 18.18
CA PRO A 37 -7.21 3.02 17.61
C PRO A 37 -8.03 2.94 16.30
N LYS A 38 -7.42 2.57 15.17
CA LYS A 38 -8.13 1.90 14.06
C LYS A 38 -7.23 0.82 13.47
N GLN A 39 -7.80 -0.37 13.31
CA GLN A 39 -7.25 -1.61 12.75
C GLN A 39 -5.80 -1.53 12.22
N LEU A 40 -4.85 -1.92 13.09
CA LEU A 40 -3.46 -2.22 12.71
C LEU A 40 -3.45 -3.45 11.79
N ILE A 41 -3.46 -3.22 10.48
CA ILE A 41 -2.90 -4.15 9.49
C ILE A 41 -1.62 -3.52 8.95
N SER A 42 -0.63 -3.36 9.82
CA SER A 42 0.76 -3.26 9.39
C SER A 42 1.68 -3.89 10.43
N VAL A 43 2.62 -4.69 9.93
CA VAL A 43 3.84 -5.19 10.59
C VAL A 43 3.67 -6.34 11.61
N ASN A 44 3.28 -7.54 11.14
CA ASN A 44 3.68 -8.83 11.75
C ASN A 44 3.37 -10.04 10.83
N ARG A 45 3.84 -9.99 9.58
CA ARG A 45 3.69 -11.09 8.61
C ARG A 45 4.58 -12.28 8.99
N GLY A 46 4.06 -13.17 9.84
CA GLY A 46 4.74 -14.37 10.32
C GLY A 46 3.73 -15.48 10.63
N VAL A 47 4.14 -16.51 11.37
CA VAL A 47 3.28 -17.66 11.77
C VAL A 47 1.94 -17.23 12.37
N ASN A 48 1.86 -16.02 12.92
CA ASN A 48 0.64 -15.42 13.49
C ASN A 48 -0.54 -15.43 12.52
N GLU A 49 -0.33 -15.02 11.27
CA GLU A 49 -1.42 -14.93 10.28
C GLU A 49 -1.97 -16.32 9.93
N VAL A 50 -1.10 -17.34 9.93
CA VAL A 50 -1.49 -18.74 9.70
C VAL A 50 -2.35 -19.27 10.84
N LEU A 51 -1.97 -18.99 12.09
CA LEU A 51 -2.67 -19.47 13.28
C LEU A 51 -4.03 -18.79 13.50
N THR A 52 -4.28 -17.67 12.83
CA THR A 52 -5.54 -16.91 12.94
C THR A 52 -6.45 -17.08 11.73
N ASN A 53 -5.99 -17.70 10.64
CA ASN A 53 -6.73 -17.76 9.38
C ASN A 53 -6.51 -19.10 8.65
N ASP A 54 -7.49 -19.99 8.71
CA ASP A 54 -7.43 -21.32 8.09
C ASP A 54 -7.26 -21.26 6.56
N LEU A 55 -7.81 -20.22 5.89
CA LEU A 55 -7.64 -19.99 4.45
C LEU A 55 -6.18 -19.73 4.06
N ALA A 56 -5.37 -19.26 5.01
CA ALA A 56 -3.96 -18.97 4.78
C ALA A 56 -3.10 -20.26 4.76
N VAL A 57 -3.55 -21.32 5.44
CA VAL A 57 -2.90 -22.65 5.43
C VAL A 57 -3.13 -23.36 4.10
N GLU A 58 -4.25 -23.13 3.41
CA GLU A 58 -4.53 -23.79 2.12
C GLU A 58 -3.88 -23.08 0.93
N ASN A 59 -3.52 -21.81 1.07
CA ASN A 59 -2.96 -21.00 -0.02
C ASN A 59 -1.44 -21.19 -0.19
N ASP A 60 -1.03 -21.88 -1.24
CA ASP A 60 0.38 -22.14 -1.57
C ASP A 60 1.21 -20.87 -1.83
N TYR A 61 0.62 -19.78 -2.34
CA TYR A 61 1.33 -18.49 -2.44
C TYR A 61 1.70 -17.94 -1.06
N PHE A 62 0.80 -18.07 -0.10
CA PHE A 62 1.02 -17.61 1.25
C PHE A 62 2.10 -18.44 1.97
N LYS A 63 2.06 -19.77 1.82
CA LYS A 63 3.14 -20.67 2.28
C LYS A 63 4.48 -20.27 1.69
N TYR A 64 4.57 -20.09 0.37
CA TYR A 64 5.82 -19.70 -0.30
C TYR A 64 6.40 -18.39 0.24
N LYS A 65 5.54 -17.36 0.37
CA LYS A 65 5.95 -16.04 0.88
C LYS A 65 6.48 -16.11 2.32
N LEU A 66 5.80 -16.86 3.19
CA LEU A 66 6.23 -17.06 4.58
C LEU A 66 7.52 -17.86 4.70
N LEU A 67 7.74 -18.83 3.81
CA LEU A 67 8.97 -19.64 3.80
C LEU A 67 10.18 -18.85 3.27
N LYS A 68 10.00 -17.99 2.27
CA LYS A 68 11.10 -17.18 1.70
C LYS A 68 11.46 -15.97 2.54
N ASN A 69 10.47 -15.32 3.15
CA ASN A 69 10.66 -14.12 3.94
C ASN A 69 9.95 -14.24 5.30
N PRO A 70 10.33 -15.19 6.16
CA PRO A 70 9.78 -15.27 7.51
C PRO A 70 10.19 -14.03 8.31
N TRP A 71 9.27 -13.50 9.11
CA TRP A 71 9.67 -12.49 10.10
C TRP A 71 10.63 -13.12 11.12
N VAL A 72 11.81 -12.52 11.25
CA VAL A 72 12.82 -12.89 12.24
C VAL A 72 13.05 -11.68 13.15
N PRO A 73 12.97 -11.84 14.48
CA PRO A 73 13.30 -10.74 15.39
C PRO A 73 14.71 -10.20 15.13
N SER A 74 14.95 -8.91 15.37
CA SER A 74 16.31 -8.36 15.33
C SER A 74 17.23 -9.08 16.33
N ILE A 75 18.54 -9.15 16.04
CA ILE A 75 19.54 -9.66 16.99
C ILE A 75 19.55 -8.88 18.32
N HIS A 76 19.11 -7.62 18.29
CA HIS A 76 18.98 -6.76 19.47
C HIS A 76 17.61 -6.87 20.16
N TYR A 77 16.73 -7.76 19.70
CA TYR A 77 15.41 -7.95 20.27
C TYR A 77 15.49 -8.41 21.73
N ASN A 78 14.80 -7.72 22.62
CA ASN A 78 14.85 -8.00 24.05
C ASN A 78 13.89 -9.13 24.45
N PHE A 79 14.31 -10.37 24.24
CA PHE A 79 13.54 -11.57 24.63
C PHE A 79 13.27 -11.68 26.14
N LYS A 80 13.96 -10.93 27.00
CA LYS A 80 13.69 -10.95 28.45
C LYS A 80 12.34 -10.33 28.79
N LYS A 81 11.85 -9.38 27.99
CA LYS A 81 10.51 -8.76 28.15
C LYS A 81 9.37 -9.70 27.77
N ASP A 82 9.68 -10.80 27.08
CA ASP A 82 8.71 -11.77 26.57
C ASP A 82 8.68 -13.08 27.37
N ILE A 83 9.31 -13.11 28.55
CA ILE A 83 9.26 -14.27 29.44
C ILE A 83 7.84 -14.42 30.00
N VAL A 84 7.13 -15.45 29.55
CA VAL A 84 5.80 -15.82 30.06
C VAL A 84 5.90 -16.95 31.10
N VAL A 85 6.84 -17.89 30.92
CA VAL A 85 6.98 -19.07 31.78
C VAL A 85 8.44 -19.34 32.16
N GLY A 86 8.73 -19.39 33.46
CA GLY A 86 10.07 -19.60 34.01
C GLY A 86 10.95 -18.34 33.99
N ASN A 87 12.27 -18.49 34.14
CA ASN A 87 13.21 -17.36 34.28
C ASN A 87 14.23 -17.25 33.13
N ARG A 88 14.09 -18.06 32.08
CA ARG A 88 15.03 -18.09 30.94
C ARG A 88 14.35 -17.51 29.72
N ALA A 89 15.03 -16.61 29.02
CA ALA A 89 14.58 -16.06 27.76
C ALA A 89 14.94 -16.96 26.57
N PHE A 90 14.27 -16.73 25.45
CA PHE A 90 14.66 -17.31 24.16
C PHE A 90 16.08 -16.86 23.77
N LEU A 91 16.84 -17.75 23.12
CA LEU A 91 18.19 -17.45 22.63
C LEU A 91 18.19 -17.37 21.10
N PHE A 92 18.61 -16.21 20.57
CA PHE A 92 18.66 -15.94 19.14
C PHE A 92 19.43 -17.01 18.34
N LYS A 93 20.52 -17.55 18.90
CA LYS A 93 21.32 -18.62 18.29
C LYS A 93 20.54 -19.91 17.98
N TRP A 94 19.35 -20.11 18.53
CA TRP A 94 18.55 -21.29 18.20
C TRP A 94 18.01 -21.27 16.77
N PHE A 95 17.86 -20.09 16.16
CA PHE A 95 17.49 -19.99 14.75
C PHE A 95 18.52 -20.65 13.83
N SER A 96 19.81 -20.59 14.14
CA SER A 96 20.84 -21.25 13.34
C SER A 96 20.93 -22.77 13.57
N ILE A 97 20.39 -23.26 14.69
CA ILE A 97 20.38 -24.69 15.03
C ILE A 97 19.15 -25.38 14.44
N TYR A 98 18.01 -24.69 14.42
CA TYR A 98 16.73 -25.25 14.01
C TYR A 98 16.13 -24.43 12.85
N PRO A 99 16.35 -24.82 11.58
CA PRO A 99 15.86 -24.10 10.41
C PRO A 99 14.34 -23.95 10.32
N TRP A 100 13.59 -24.82 10.99
CA TRP A 100 12.13 -24.80 11.07
C TRP A 100 11.58 -23.83 12.13
N LEU A 101 12.44 -23.25 12.96
CA LEU A 101 12.03 -22.49 14.13
C LEU A 101 11.60 -21.07 13.74
N ALA A 102 10.39 -20.71 14.15
CA ALA A 102 9.86 -19.35 13.99
C ALA A 102 9.48 -18.77 15.36
N TYR A 103 9.66 -17.47 15.55
CA TYR A 103 9.24 -16.77 16.77
C TYR A 103 8.04 -15.87 16.49
N SER A 104 7.10 -15.85 17.42
CA SER A 104 5.96 -14.94 17.38
C SER A 104 6.10 -13.87 18.45
N LYS A 105 6.14 -12.61 18.03
CA LYS A 105 6.05 -11.45 18.94
C LYS A 105 4.70 -11.36 19.66
N ILE A 106 3.62 -11.76 18.98
CA ILE A 106 2.25 -11.68 19.52
C ILE A 106 2.05 -12.74 20.61
N PHE A 107 2.41 -13.98 20.32
CA PHE A 107 2.30 -15.11 21.23
C PHE A 107 3.52 -15.27 22.16
N LYS A 108 4.53 -14.40 22.04
CA LYS A 108 5.75 -14.37 22.87
C LYS A 108 6.41 -15.75 22.99
N GLY A 109 6.51 -16.47 21.89
CA GLY A 109 7.00 -17.84 21.91
C GLY A 109 7.26 -18.43 20.54
N THR A 110 7.72 -19.69 20.52
CA THR A 110 8.24 -20.32 19.30
C THR A 110 7.29 -21.35 18.72
N PHE A 111 7.27 -21.42 17.39
CA PHE A 111 6.53 -22.39 16.59
C PHE A 111 7.47 -23.12 15.62
N CYS A 112 7.00 -24.25 15.12
CA CYS A 112 7.60 -24.95 14.01
C CYS A 112 6.89 -24.56 12.71
N LEU A 113 7.57 -23.76 11.89
CA LEU A 113 7.03 -23.23 10.64
C LEU A 113 6.60 -24.37 9.69
N TYR A 114 7.38 -25.45 9.63
CA TYR A 114 7.07 -26.58 8.75
C TYR A 114 5.79 -27.29 9.20
N CYS A 115 5.66 -27.56 10.50
CA CYS A 115 4.49 -28.27 11.04
C CYS A 115 3.21 -27.42 11.01
N VAL A 116 3.33 -26.10 11.15
CA VAL A 116 2.18 -25.18 11.08
C VAL A 116 1.69 -25.03 9.63
N LEU A 117 2.60 -24.94 8.65
CA LEU A 117 2.24 -24.74 7.24
C LEU A 117 1.85 -26.03 6.50
N PHE A 118 2.45 -27.16 6.86
CA PHE A 118 2.24 -28.46 6.21
C PHE A 118 1.66 -29.45 7.21
N GLN A 119 0.47 -29.13 7.73
CA GLN A 119 -0.27 -30.01 8.64
C GLN A 119 -0.48 -31.38 7.99
N THR A 120 -0.22 -32.45 8.73
CA THR A 120 -0.39 -33.83 8.26
C THR A 120 -1.55 -34.49 9.02
N HIS A 121 -2.31 -35.36 8.35
CA HIS A 121 -3.27 -36.21 9.05
C HIS A 121 -2.54 -37.45 9.53
N VAL A 122 -1.92 -37.40 10.71
CA VAL A 122 -1.28 -38.60 11.27
C VAL A 122 -2.33 -39.41 11.99
N SER A 123 -2.62 -40.60 11.48
CA SER A 123 -3.70 -41.47 11.96
C SER A 123 -3.41 -42.08 13.35
N HIS A 124 -2.15 -42.19 13.76
CA HIS A 124 -1.78 -42.71 15.08
C HIS A 124 -0.45 -42.13 15.58
N GLY A 125 -0.42 -41.65 16.84
CA GLY A 125 0.80 -41.32 17.57
C GLY A 125 0.94 -39.85 18.00
N GLY A 126 0.43 -39.54 19.21
CA GLY A 126 0.86 -38.41 20.03
C GLY A 126 0.80 -37.02 19.40
N PHE A 127 -0.39 -36.45 19.26
CA PHE A 127 -0.60 -35.04 18.94
C PHE A 127 0.23 -34.14 19.88
N GLN A 128 1.26 -33.47 19.35
CA GLN A 128 2.03 -32.48 20.10
C GLN A 128 1.42 -31.10 19.86
N GLU A 129 0.65 -30.60 20.83
CA GLU A 129 0.13 -29.22 20.77
C GLU A 129 1.24 -28.16 20.72
N GLN A 130 2.39 -28.46 21.35
CA GLN A 130 3.50 -27.53 21.51
C GLN A 130 4.28 -27.39 20.20
N PHE A 131 4.67 -26.14 19.87
CA PHE A 131 5.26 -25.71 18.60
C PHE A 131 4.30 -25.65 17.40
N ILE A 132 3.12 -26.26 17.47
CA ILE A 132 2.16 -26.30 16.35
C ILE A 132 1.00 -25.35 16.66
N ASN A 133 0.10 -25.75 17.53
CA ASN A 133 -1.09 -24.96 17.89
C ASN A 133 -0.82 -24.00 19.05
N LYS A 134 0.16 -24.33 19.90
CA LYS A 134 0.57 -23.52 21.05
C LYS A 134 2.05 -23.14 20.96
N PRO A 135 2.39 -21.88 21.28
CA PRO A 135 3.79 -21.45 21.31
C PRO A 135 4.55 -22.22 22.38
N PHE A 136 5.78 -22.62 22.08
CA PHE A 136 6.69 -23.12 23.10
C PHE A 136 7.39 -21.96 23.81
N GLN A 137 7.24 -21.90 25.13
CA GLN A 137 7.72 -20.78 25.98
C GLN A 137 8.61 -21.25 27.14
N ARG A 138 8.75 -22.56 27.38
CA ARG A 138 9.52 -23.12 28.52
C ARG A 138 10.98 -23.39 28.16
N TYR A 139 11.79 -22.33 28.15
CA TYR A 139 13.13 -22.38 27.58
C TYR A 139 14.20 -23.16 28.36
N LYS A 140 13.94 -23.58 29.61
CA LYS A 140 14.88 -24.39 30.41
C LYS A 140 15.25 -25.73 29.75
N LYS A 141 14.28 -26.36 29.08
CA LYS A 141 14.44 -27.66 28.38
C LYS A 141 14.25 -27.51 26.86
N PHE A 142 14.53 -26.33 26.32
CA PHE A 142 14.25 -26.04 24.91
C PHE A 142 14.94 -27.02 23.97
N LEU A 143 16.25 -27.22 24.11
CA LEU A 143 17.03 -28.10 23.23
C LEU A 143 16.52 -29.55 23.26
N GLU A 144 16.24 -30.07 24.45
CA GLU A 144 15.65 -31.41 24.62
C GLU A 144 14.30 -31.53 23.89
N LYS A 145 13.42 -30.55 24.09
CA LYS A 145 12.08 -30.55 23.48
C LYS A 145 12.10 -30.31 21.98
N ALA A 146 12.96 -29.41 21.48
CA ALA A 146 13.14 -29.17 20.06
C ALA A 146 13.73 -30.41 19.36
N ASN A 147 14.72 -31.06 19.96
CA ASN A 147 15.27 -32.32 19.42
C ASN A 147 14.23 -33.44 19.41
N ASN A 148 13.40 -33.56 20.44
CA ASN A 148 12.33 -34.55 20.47
C ASN A 148 11.25 -34.21 19.42
N HIS A 149 10.88 -32.94 19.26
CA HIS A 149 9.96 -32.48 18.22
C HIS A 149 10.47 -32.85 16.82
N SER A 150 11.75 -32.58 16.52
CA SER A 150 12.34 -32.90 15.22
C SER A 150 12.38 -34.40 14.89
N LYS A 151 12.27 -35.27 15.89
CA LYS A 151 12.19 -36.73 15.71
C LYS A 151 10.76 -37.26 15.56
N THR A 152 9.75 -36.41 15.76
CA THR A 152 8.35 -36.85 15.63
C THR A 152 8.00 -37.15 14.18
N GLN A 153 7.12 -38.13 13.99
CA GLN A 153 6.60 -38.48 12.67
C GLN A 153 5.93 -37.27 11.99
N TRP A 154 5.18 -36.49 12.77
CA TRP A 154 4.57 -35.23 12.30
C TRP A 154 5.62 -34.28 11.71
N HIS A 155 6.70 -34.01 12.45
CA HIS A 155 7.76 -33.12 11.96
C HIS A 155 8.45 -33.65 10.72
N ILE A 156 8.74 -34.95 10.69
CA ILE A 156 9.41 -35.61 9.56
C ILE A 156 8.54 -35.47 8.29
N GLU A 157 7.25 -35.80 8.38
CA GLU A 157 6.31 -35.68 7.25
C GLU A 157 6.10 -34.23 6.80
N SER A 158 5.92 -33.29 7.73
CA SER A 158 5.82 -31.86 7.41
C SER A 158 7.10 -31.34 6.75
N SER A 159 8.28 -31.83 7.19
CA SER A 159 9.57 -31.46 6.61
C SER A 159 9.76 -32.02 5.20
N ILE A 160 9.29 -33.24 4.94
CA ILE A 160 9.28 -33.83 3.59
C ILE A 160 8.39 -32.98 2.68
N ARG A 161 7.15 -32.68 3.09
CA ARG A 161 6.23 -31.82 2.33
C ARG A 161 6.79 -30.43 2.07
N PHE A 162 7.45 -29.84 3.06
CA PHE A 162 8.17 -28.57 2.90
C PHE A 162 9.27 -28.67 1.84
N ASN A 163 10.12 -29.70 1.91
CA ASN A 163 11.21 -29.89 0.93
C ASN A 163 10.66 -30.15 -0.46
N ASP A 164 9.61 -30.96 -0.61
CA ASP A 164 8.94 -31.21 -1.89
C ASP A 164 8.36 -29.91 -2.45
N PHE A 165 7.70 -29.11 -1.62
CA PHE A 165 7.16 -27.80 -2.01
C PHE A 165 8.28 -26.85 -2.49
N ILE A 166 9.39 -26.77 -1.76
CA ILE A 166 10.55 -25.92 -2.15
C ILE A 166 11.22 -26.46 -3.42
N ASN A 167 11.37 -27.78 -3.57
CA ASN A 167 11.97 -28.39 -4.75
C ASN A 167 11.09 -28.20 -5.99
N MET A 168 9.78 -28.39 -5.86
CA MET A 168 8.81 -28.14 -6.94
C MET A 168 8.79 -26.67 -7.34
N THR A 169 8.85 -25.74 -6.39
CA THR A 169 8.85 -24.29 -6.66
C THR A 169 10.21 -23.72 -7.08
N SER A 170 11.31 -24.47 -6.95
CA SER A 170 12.66 -24.02 -7.36
C SER A 170 13.12 -24.64 -8.66
N LYS A 171 12.72 -25.88 -8.99
CA LYS A 171 13.16 -26.59 -10.20
C LYS A 171 12.17 -26.51 -11.36
N ASN A 172 10.88 -26.37 -11.06
CA ASN A 172 9.85 -26.14 -12.07
C ASN A 172 9.21 -24.78 -11.78
N SER A 173 9.18 -23.89 -12.76
CA SER A 173 8.24 -22.77 -12.78
C SER A 173 6.84 -23.37 -12.72
N SER A 174 6.31 -23.56 -11.50
CA SER A 174 5.03 -24.21 -11.31
C SER A 174 3.96 -23.44 -12.06
N VAL A 175 2.86 -24.10 -12.46
CA VAL A 175 1.70 -23.43 -13.06
C VAL A 175 1.30 -22.21 -12.21
N HIS A 176 1.43 -22.27 -10.89
CA HIS A 176 1.23 -21.13 -9.98
C HIS A 176 2.26 -20.00 -10.12
N GLN A 177 3.56 -20.30 -10.26
CA GLN A 177 4.56 -19.26 -10.54
C GLN A 177 4.38 -18.66 -11.94
N MET A 178 4.01 -19.46 -12.94
CA MET A 178 3.67 -18.97 -14.28
C MET A 178 2.39 -18.13 -14.25
N ILE A 179 1.34 -18.53 -13.53
CA ILE A 179 0.12 -17.75 -13.32
C ILE A 179 0.46 -16.43 -12.60
N ASN A 180 1.31 -16.47 -11.56
CA ASN A 180 1.72 -15.26 -10.84
C ASN A 180 2.57 -14.32 -11.70
N THR A 181 3.49 -14.85 -12.49
CA THR A 181 4.29 -14.07 -13.45
C THR A 181 3.39 -13.51 -14.55
N ASN A 182 2.47 -14.31 -15.09
CA ASN A 182 1.50 -13.85 -16.08
C ASN A 182 0.55 -12.80 -15.49
N TYR A 183 0.12 -12.94 -14.24
CA TYR A 183 -0.73 -11.98 -13.56
C TYR A 183 0.01 -10.67 -13.30
N LYS A 184 1.27 -10.73 -12.83
CA LYS A 184 2.14 -9.56 -12.73
C LYS A 184 2.37 -8.90 -14.08
N ASN A 185 2.73 -9.67 -15.10
CA ASN A 185 2.93 -9.17 -16.46
C ASN A 185 1.65 -8.52 -17.01
N LYS A 186 0.46 -9.08 -16.72
CA LYS A 186 -0.83 -8.48 -17.07
C LYS A 186 -1.06 -7.16 -16.33
N ILE A 187 -0.78 -7.10 -15.02
CA ILE A 187 -0.86 -5.85 -14.25
C ILE A 187 0.08 -4.80 -14.85
N ASP A 188 1.33 -5.16 -15.11
CA ASP A 188 2.32 -4.21 -15.64
C ASP A 188 1.99 -3.77 -17.06
N ALA A 189 1.47 -4.67 -17.90
CA ALA A 189 0.94 -4.32 -19.23
C ALA A 189 -0.26 -3.36 -19.11
N ASN A 190 -1.20 -3.63 -18.21
CA ASN A 190 -2.36 -2.76 -17.99
C ASN A 190 -1.94 -1.39 -17.44
N ARG A 191 -0.94 -1.34 -16.55
CA ARG A 191 -0.37 -0.08 -16.06
C ARG A 191 0.25 0.74 -17.19
N LYS A 192 1.01 0.09 -18.08
CA LYS A 192 1.58 0.76 -19.28
C LYS A 192 0.50 1.37 -20.17
N LYS A 193 -0.68 0.75 -20.26
CA LYS A 193 -1.85 1.29 -21.00
C LYS A 193 -2.51 2.46 -20.27
N LEU A 194 -2.54 2.45 -18.94
CA LEU A 194 -3.14 3.53 -18.13
C LEU A 194 -2.28 4.79 -18.04
N ILE A 195 -0.95 4.65 -18.00
CA ILE A 195 0.00 5.78 -17.92
C ILE A 195 -0.28 6.89 -18.94
N PRO A 196 -0.42 6.61 -20.26
CA PRO A 196 -0.67 7.67 -21.24
C PRO A 196 -2.02 8.37 -21.03
N ILE A 197 -3.03 7.65 -20.55
CA ILE A 197 -4.37 8.20 -20.28
C ILE A 197 -4.31 9.12 -19.06
N LEU A 198 -3.75 8.63 -17.95
CA LEU A 198 -3.60 9.39 -16.69
C LEU A 198 -2.73 10.64 -16.87
N SER A 199 -1.60 10.51 -17.58
CA SER A 199 -0.70 11.65 -17.80
C SER A 199 -1.33 12.72 -18.71
N SER A 200 -2.13 12.32 -19.70
CA SER A 200 -2.90 13.26 -20.53
C SER A 200 -3.97 13.97 -19.71
N LEU A 201 -4.67 13.25 -18.83
CA LEU A 201 -5.68 13.81 -17.94
C LEU A 201 -5.06 14.80 -16.94
N TYR A 202 -3.92 14.42 -16.36
CA TYR A 202 -3.13 15.28 -15.49
C TYR A 202 -2.65 16.53 -16.20
N PHE A 203 -2.16 16.40 -17.45
CA PHE A 203 -1.75 17.54 -18.25
C PHE A 203 -2.91 18.53 -18.46
N CYS A 204 -4.10 18.03 -18.83
CA CYS A 204 -5.26 18.89 -18.96
C CYS A 204 -5.60 19.61 -17.64
N ALA A 205 -5.58 18.90 -16.51
CA ALA A 205 -5.84 19.48 -15.19
C ALA A 205 -4.80 20.55 -14.81
N LEU A 206 -3.51 20.27 -15.03
CA LEU A 206 -2.41 21.18 -14.69
C LEU A 206 -2.47 22.50 -15.49
N HIS A 207 -2.94 22.43 -16.74
CA HIS A 207 -3.00 23.57 -17.65
C HIS A 207 -4.40 24.21 -17.73
N ASN A 208 -5.33 23.83 -16.85
CA ASN A 208 -6.71 24.32 -16.86
C ASN A 208 -7.40 24.15 -18.23
N LEU A 209 -7.09 23.06 -18.93
CA LEU A 209 -7.69 22.77 -20.23
C LEU A 209 -9.04 22.06 -20.03
N PRO A 210 -10.06 22.39 -20.84
CA PRO A 210 -11.34 21.73 -20.76
C PRO A 210 -11.18 20.24 -21.13
N ILE A 211 -11.36 19.36 -20.14
CA ILE A 211 -11.24 17.91 -20.34
C ILE A 211 -12.37 17.40 -21.24
N ARG A 212 -13.52 18.07 -21.25
CA ARG A 212 -14.73 17.69 -21.97
C ARG A 212 -15.27 18.83 -22.82
N GLU A 213 -15.94 18.48 -23.89
CA GLU A 213 -16.73 19.38 -24.73
C GLU A 213 -18.06 18.71 -25.11
N LYS A 214 -18.86 19.34 -25.99
CA LYS A 214 -20.17 18.84 -26.42
C LYS A 214 -20.11 17.46 -27.09
N THR A 215 -18.97 17.11 -27.69
CA THR A 215 -18.73 15.79 -28.27
C THR A 215 -17.35 15.28 -27.86
N ASP A 216 -17.19 13.95 -27.83
CA ASP A 216 -15.90 13.33 -27.53
C ASP A 216 -14.82 13.76 -28.54
N ASP A 217 -15.18 13.94 -29.82
CA ASP A 217 -14.22 14.33 -30.88
C ASP A 217 -13.68 15.75 -30.72
N SER A 218 -14.41 16.63 -30.02
CA SER A 218 -13.99 18.01 -29.85
C SER A 218 -13.20 18.23 -28.56
N ALA A 219 -13.34 17.33 -27.59
CA ALA A 219 -12.69 17.38 -26.28
C ALA A 219 -11.15 17.41 -26.36
N VAL A 220 -10.52 18.35 -25.64
CA VAL A 220 -9.05 18.52 -25.62
C VAL A 220 -8.35 17.26 -25.13
N PHE A 221 -8.93 16.55 -24.17
CA PHE A 221 -8.40 15.28 -23.67
C PHE A 221 -8.25 14.23 -24.77
N ASN A 222 -9.28 14.04 -25.61
CA ASN A 222 -9.25 13.05 -26.69
C ASN A 222 -8.28 13.47 -27.81
N LYS A 223 -8.23 14.77 -28.14
CA LYS A 223 -7.22 15.32 -29.07
C LYS A 223 -5.80 15.13 -28.56
N LEU A 224 -5.57 15.25 -27.26
CA LEU A 224 -4.26 15.01 -26.66
C LEU A 224 -3.87 13.52 -26.74
N LEU A 225 -4.82 12.60 -26.53
CA LEU A 225 -4.57 11.17 -26.76
C LEU A 225 -4.24 10.88 -28.22
N GLN A 226 -4.97 11.48 -29.17
CA GLN A 226 -4.67 11.36 -30.59
C GLN A 226 -3.28 11.90 -30.93
N PHE A 227 -2.94 13.09 -30.43
CA PHE A 227 -1.62 13.68 -30.63
C PHE A 227 -0.49 12.76 -30.13
N ARG A 228 -0.67 12.09 -28.99
CA ARG A 228 0.31 11.11 -28.48
C ARG A 228 0.45 9.90 -29.39
N ILE A 229 -0.66 9.40 -29.93
CA ILE A 229 -0.65 8.30 -30.91
C ILE A 229 0.13 8.73 -32.16
N ASP A 230 -0.16 9.92 -32.68
CA ASP A 230 0.51 10.47 -33.87
C ASP A 230 2.00 10.72 -33.62
N ALA A 231 2.38 11.02 -32.37
CA ALA A 231 3.76 11.15 -31.90
C ALA A 231 4.46 9.81 -31.61
N GLY A 232 3.80 8.66 -31.80
CA GLY A 232 4.39 7.32 -31.72
C GLY A 232 4.08 6.51 -30.46
N ASP A 233 3.06 6.88 -29.68
CA ASP A 233 2.61 6.08 -28.52
C ASP A 233 1.84 4.81 -28.97
N ASN A 234 2.59 3.81 -29.42
CA ASN A 234 2.05 2.56 -29.95
C ASN A 234 1.28 1.74 -28.90
N ILE A 235 1.60 1.91 -27.62
CA ILE A 235 0.90 1.21 -26.52
C ILE A 235 -0.51 1.80 -26.35
N LEU A 236 -0.62 3.13 -26.35
CA LEU A 236 -1.91 3.81 -26.32
C LEU A 236 -2.74 3.47 -27.56
N LYS A 237 -2.11 3.48 -28.75
CA LYS A 237 -2.76 3.12 -30.01
C LYS A 237 -3.36 1.72 -29.97
N ASP A 238 -2.54 0.70 -29.66
CA ASP A 238 -2.99 -0.69 -29.54
C ASP A 238 -4.13 -0.84 -28.53
N HIS A 239 -4.04 -0.15 -27.39
CA HIS A 239 -5.10 -0.19 -26.38
C HIS A 239 -6.41 0.41 -26.89
N LEU A 240 -6.40 1.60 -27.50
CA LEU A 240 -7.64 2.23 -27.97
C LEU A 240 -8.27 1.51 -29.17
N GLU A 241 -7.47 0.88 -30.03
CA GLU A 241 -7.95 0.10 -31.17
C GLU A 241 -8.52 -1.27 -30.77
N ASN A 242 -7.88 -1.94 -29.80
CA ASN A 242 -8.19 -3.34 -29.47
C ASN A 242 -8.94 -3.54 -28.13
N ALA A 243 -9.09 -2.49 -27.31
CA ALA A 243 -9.81 -2.62 -26.05
C ALA A 243 -11.32 -2.85 -26.26
N PRO A 244 -11.96 -3.68 -25.43
CA PRO A 244 -13.41 -3.71 -25.31
C PRO A 244 -13.94 -2.31 -25.02
N LYS A 245 -15.11 -1.94 -25.57
CA LYS A 245 -15.69 -0.59 -25.42
C LYS A 245 -15.81 -0.12 -23.96
N ASN A 246 -16.01 -1.05 -23.03
CA ASN A 246 -16.12 -0.79 -21.59
C ASN A 246 -14.76 -0.70 -20.85
N LEU A 247 -13.63 -0.86 -21.55
CA LEU A 247 -12.28 -0.92 -20.99
C LEU A 247 -11.31 0.05 -21.68
N THR A 248 -11.82 1.01 -22.45
CA THR A 248 -10.99 2.06 -23.08
C THR A 248 -10.42 3.04 -22.05
N TYR A 249 -11.06 3.16 -20.89
CA TYR A 249 -10.73 4.09 -19.79
C TYR A 249 -10.82 5.59 -20.13
N ILE A 250 -11.42 5.94 -21.26
CA ILE A 250 -11.59 7.33 -21.71
C ILE A 250 -12.98 7.90 -21.41
N SER A 251 -13.90 7.11 -20.87
CA SER A 251 -15.27 7.55 -20.58
C SER A 251 -15.29 8.67 -19.52
N HIS A 252 -16.28 9.55 -19.57
CA HIS A 252 -16.44 10.61 -18.55
C HIS A 252 -16.47 10.08 -17.12
N ARG A 253 -17.13 8.95 -16.89
CA ARG A 253 -17.13 8.30 -15.58
C ARG A 253 -15.72 7.93 -15.13
N THR A 254 -14.96 7.27 -15.99
CA THR A 254 -13.58 6.86 -15.67
C THR A 254 -12.67 8.07 -15.48
N GLN A 255 -12.83 9.12 -16.28
CA GLN A 255 -12.10 10.38 -16.10
C GLN A 255 -12.34 10.97 -14.70
N ASN A 256 -13.59 11.01 -14.22
CA ASN A 256 -13.91 11.49 -12.87
C ASN A 256 -13.25 10.62 -11.79
N GLU A 257 -13.40 9.30 -11.87
CA GLU A 257 -12.80 8.36 -10.90
C GLU A 257 -11.27 8.52 -10.84
N MET A 258 -10.62 8.75 -11.98
CA MET A 258 -9.18 9.04 -12.05
C MET A 258 -8.82 10.38 -11.41
N LEU A 259 -9.56 11.46 -11.72
CA LEU A 259 -9.34 12.79 -11.13
C LEU A 259 -9.55 12.79 -9.62
N GLU A 260 -10.58 12.11 -9.14
CA GLU A 260 -10.86 11.94 -7.70
C GLU A 260 -9.71 11.19 -7.02
N SER A 261 -9.22 10.11 -7.62
CA SER A 261 -8.08 9.35 -7.09
C SER A 261 -6.79 10.18 -7.05
N MET A 262 -6.53 10.97 -8.10
CA MET A 262 -5.38 11.88 -8.17
C MET A 262 -5.49 12.98 -7.11
N SER A 263 -6.68 13.58 -6.97
CA SER A 263 -6.97 14.61 -5.97
C SER A 263 -6.78 14.09 -4.55
N ALA A 264 -7.32 12.90 -4.24
CA ALA A 264 -7.16 12.27 -2.93
C ALA A 264 -5.68 12.00 -2.59
N THR A 265 -4.91 11.53 -3.57
CA THR A 265 -3.46 11.30 -3.40
C THR A 265 -2.72 12.60 -3.15
N LEU A 266 -3.02 13.65 -3.91
CA LEU A 266 -2.41 14.98 -3.73
C LEU A 266 -2.74 15.56 -2.36
N LYS A 267 -4.01 15.47 -1.93
CA LYS A 267 -4.45 15.93 -0.61
C LYS A 267 -3.69 15.20 0.49
N SER A 268 -3.59 13.87 0.44
CA SER A 268 -2.84 13.09 1.43
C SER A 268 -1.38 13.55 1.57
N VAL A 269 -0.71 13.88 0.45
CA VAL A 269 0.66 14.40 0.48
C VAL A 269 0.70 15.79 1.13
N ILE A 270 -0.20 16.69 0.75
CA ILE A 270 -0.28 18.04 1.32
C ILE A 270 -0.58 17.97 2.83
N SER A 271 -1.51 17.11 3.25
CA SER A 271 -1.85 16.90 4.67
C SER A 271 -0.65 16.43 5.47
N GLN A 272 0.14 15.50 4.93
CA GLN A 272 1.38 15.08 5.56
C GLN A 272 2.36 16.25 5.73
N GLU A 273 2.56 17.05 4.67
CA GLU A 273 3.48 18.19 4.71
C GLU A 273 3.02 19.28 5.71
N ILE A 274 1.72 19.51 5.84
CA ILE A 274 1.15 20.44 6.82
C ILE A 274 1.34 19.90 8.24
N ASN A 275 1.10 18.61 8.48
CA ASN A 275 1.23 17.99 9.80
C ASN A 275 2.69 17.95 10.29
N GLU A 276 3.65 17.90 9.37
CA GLU A 276 5.08 18.00 9.67
C GLU A 276 5.56 19.44 9.91
N ALA A 277 4.80 20.44 9.46
CA ALA A 277 5.15 21.85 9.59
C ALA A 277 5.04 22.34 11.04
N SER A 278 5.93 23.25 11.45
CA SER A 278 5.90 23.85 12.79
C SER A 278 4.67 24.71 13.04
N CYS A 279 4.12 25.30 11.98
CA CYS A 279 2.93 26.12 12.02
C CYS A 279 2.26 26.16 10.64
N PHE A 280 0.94 26.38 10.67
CA PHE A 280 0.15 26.65 9.49
C PHE A 280 -0.93 27.70 9.83
N SER A 281 -1.47 28.34 8.79
CA SER A 281 -2.63 29.21 8.85
C SER A 281 -3.61 28.84 7.76
N ILE A 282 -4.90 28.95 8.05
CA ILE A 282 -5.97 28.75 7.08
C ILE A 282 -6.35 30.13 6.52
N ILE A 283 -6.43 30.22 5.20
CA ILE A 283 -6.95 31.37 4.47
C ILE A 283 -8.28 30.92 3.87
N ALA A 284 -9.36 31.58 4.25
CA ALA A 284 -10.69 31.32 3.75
C ALA A 284 -11.25 32.61 3.16
N ASP A 285 -11.74 32.56 1.92
CA ASP A 285 -12.30 33.71 1.22
C ASP A 285 -13.59 33.31 0.48
N GLU A 286 -14.57 34.19 0.49
CA GLU A 286 -15.88 33.96 -0.11
C GLU A 286 -15.86 34.30 -1.60
N THR A 287 -16.42 33.41 -2.42
CA THR A 287 -16.49 33.59 -3.88
C THR A 287 -17.77 32.97 -4.42
N ALA A 288 -18.39 33.61 -5.39
CA ALA A 288 -19.50 33.02 -6.13
C ALA A 288 -19.00 32.22 -7.35
N ASP A 289 -19.64 31.10 -7.64
CA ASP A 289 -19.41 30.36 -8.88
C ASP A 289 -20.14 30.99 -10.08
N ILE A 290 -19.97 30.41 -11.27
CA ILE A 290 -20.60 30.91 -12.51
C ILE A 290 -22.14 30.85 -12.50
N SER A 291 -22.73 30.09 -11.58
CA SER A 291 -24.17 29.96 -11.39
C SER A 291 -24.69 30.85 -10.26
N GLY A 292 -23.82 31.63 -9.61
CA GLY A 292 -24.15 32.49 -8.48
C GLY A 292 -24.27 31.75 -7.15
N ILE A 293 -23.76 30.52 -7.05
CA ILE A 293 -23.72 29.80 -5.77
C ILE A 293 -22.49 30.29 -5.00
N GLU A 294 -22.71 30.78 -3.79
CA GLU A 294 -21.63 31.20 -2.91
C GLU A 294 -20.83 29.99 -2.40
N GLN A 295 -19.51 30.13 -2.39
CA GLN A 295 -18.56 29.09 -2.04
C GLN A 295 -17.43 29.69 -1.21
N LEU A 296 -16.96 28.91 -0.25
CA LEU A 296 -15.77 29.23 0.52
C LEU A 296 -14.55 28.62 -0.19
N SER A 297 -13.66 29.48 -0.66
CA SER A 297 -12.34 29.08 -1.13
C SER A 297 -11.43 28.88 0.07
N ILE A 298 -10.76 27.73 0.17
CA ILE A 298 -9.89 27.40 1.29
C ILE A 298 -8.47 27.13 0.78
N CYS A 299 -7.51 27.87 1.34
CA CYS A 299 -6.08 27.67 1.15
C CYS A 299 -5.42 27.44 2.51
N ILE A 300 -4.40 26.58 2.54
CA ILE A 300 -3.55 26.41 3.72
C ILE A 300 -2.16 26.94 3.41
N ARG A 301 -1.68 27.81 4.28
CA ARG A 301 -0.33 28.38 4.24
C ARG A 301 0.50 27.76 5.36
N PHE A 302 1.64 27.17 5.05
CA PHE A 302 2.51 26.50 6.03
C PHE A 302 4.00 26.68 5.71
N LEU A 303 4.85 26.52 6.73
CA LEU A 303 6.30 26.64 6.59
C LEU A 303 6.94 25.26 6.42
N LYS A 304 7.65 25.05 5.32
CA LYS A 304 8.42 23.82 5.04
C LYS A 304 9.79 24.17 4.50
N ASP A 305 10.84 23.59 5.09
CA ASP A 305 12.23 23.84 4.70
C ASP A 305 12.60 25.33 4.64
N ASN A 306 12.08 26.13 5.59
CA ASN A 306 12.17 27.59 5.63
C ASN A 306 11.57 28.33 4.41
N ASN A 307 10.78 27.64 3.60
CA ASN A 307 10.00 28.22 2.51
C ASN A 307 8.53 28.29 2.89
N LEU A 308 7.87 29.38 2.51
CA LEU A 308 6.43 29.53 2.68
C LEU A 308 5.74 28.79 1.53
N HIS A 309 4.84 27.87 1.88
CA HIS A 309 4.00 27.15 0.94
C HIS A 309 2.55 27.59 1.11
N GLU A 310 1.85 27.73 -0.02
CA GLU A 310 0.42 28.01 -0.08
C GLU A 310 -0.22 26.97 -0.99
N GLU A 311 -1.12 26.16 -0.44
CA GLU A 311 -1.78 25.08 -1.16
C GLU A 311 -3.28 25.30 -1.12
N PHE A 312 -3.89 25.36 -2.31
CA PHE A 312 -5.33 25.43 -2.47
C PHE A 312 -5.96 24.07 -2.18
N ILE A 313 -6.96 24.03 -1.29
CA ILE A 313 -7.60 22.80 -0.84
C ILE A 313 -8.87 22.51 -1.62
N GLY A 314 -9.65 23.54 -1.91
CA GLY A 314 -10.89 23.40 -2.66
C GLY A 314 -11.86 24.56 -2.44
N PHE A 315 -12.95 24.50 -3.20
CA PHE A 315 -14.14 25.31 -2.99
C PHE A 315 -15.19 24.47 -2.26
N TYR A 316 -15.85 25.08 -1.28
CA TYR A 316 -16.84 24.44 -0.44
C TYR A 316 -18.15 25.25 -0.48
N PRO A 317 -19.25 24.71 -1.01
CA PRO A 317 -20.50 25.46 -1.13
C PRO A 317 -21.01 25.98 0.23
N LEU A 318 -21.35 27.25 0.28
CA LEU A 318 -21.99 27.87 1.43
C LEU A 318 -23.50 27.86 1.23
N LYS A 319 -24.23 27.27 2.18
CA LYS A 319 -25.70 27.30 2.20
C LYS A 319 -26.23 28.41 3.11
N GLU A 320 -25.44 28.76 4.10
CA GLU A 320 -25.72 29.76 5.12
C GLU A 320 -24.44 30.60 5.33
N PHE A 321 -24.61 31.85 5.75
CA PHE A 321 -23.54 32.86 5.82
C PHE A 321 -23.23 33.31 7.25
N ASP A 322 -23.77 32.61 8.25
CA ASP A 322 -23.45 32.89 9.63
C ASP A 322 -22.08 32.32 10.02
N ALA A 323 -21.52 32.87 11.09
CA ALA A 323 -20.21 32.50 11.58
C ALA A 323 -20.11 31.02 12.00
N GLU A 324 -21.23 30.42 12.43
CA GLU A 324 -21.28 29.02 12.85
C GLU A 324 -21.13 28.09 11.63
N PHE A 325 -21.89 28.34 10.58
CA PHE A 325 -21.85 27.57 9.34
C PHE A 325 -20.48 27.66 8.67
N ILE A 326 -19.94 28.87 8.52
CA ILE A 326 -18.61 29.08 7.93
C ILE A 326 -17.53 28.34 8.72
N SER A 327 -17.56 28.42 10.05
CA SER A 327 -16.61 27.71 10.92
C SER A 327 -16.72 26.19 10.75
N LYS A 328 -17.95 25.67 10.66
CA LYS A 328 -18.19 24.25 10.41
C LYS A 328 -17.67 23.81 9.03
N THR A 329 -17.90 24.59 7.98
CA THR A 329 -17.39 24.30 6.64
C THR A 329 -15.87 24.25 6.60
N ILE A 330 -15.17 25.16 7.30
CA ILE A 330 -13.71 25.12 7.42
C ILE A 330 -13.24 23.85 8.14
N LEU A 331 -13.89 23.47 9.24
CA LEU A 331 -13.54 22.25 9.98
C LEU A 331 -13.77 20.99 9.15
N GLU A 332 -14.89 20.90 8.43
CA GLU A 332 -15.17 19.78 7.52
C GLU A 332 -14.12 19.71 6.40
N ALA A 333 -13.77 20.84 5.79
CA ALA A 333 -12.73 20.90 4.77
C ALA A 333 -11.39 20.34 5.27
N CYS A 334 -10.98 20.72 6.48
CA CYS A 334 -9.75 20.23 7.11
C CYS A 334 -9.82 18.75 7.55
N ASN A 335 -10.99 18.25 7.93
CA ASN A 335 -11.17 16.83 8.29
C ASN A 335 -11.16 15.88 7.08
N HIS A 336 -11.44 16.41 5.88
CA HIS A 336 -11.43 15.67 4.62
C HIS A 336 -10.08 15.77 3.86
N MET A 337 -9.07 16.33 4.51
CA MET A 337 -7.67 16.31 4.12
C MET A 337 -6.94 15.17 4.81
#